data_AF-A0A8B9NZ30-F1
#
_entry.id   AF-A0A8B9NZ30-F1
#
_cell.length_a   1.000
_cell.length_b   1.000
_cell.length_c   1.000
_cell.angle_alpha   90.00
_cell.angle_beta   90.00
_cell.angle_gamma   90.00
#
_symmetry.space_group_name_H-M   'P 1'
#
loop_
_entity.id
_entity.type
_entity.pdbx_description
1 polymer ?
#
loop_
_entity_poly.entity_id
_entity_poly.type
_entity_poly.pdbx_seq_one_letter_code
_entity_poly.pdbx_strand_id
1 'polypeptide(L)'
;MARRPQAGLAPSRLALKRWLWLGLLVFRLVSLGYAVEKKVAKGKVGEKVGLPCCHEIPSTESLRNYRVYWQKNTTEVVLAYAEGKKISENERYDNRTELNTRNLTLWISPVEILDNGPYQCVVQHLKFLQNSVVPRIVCDEPVTLFITADFSEPSITAEVRSSSCESDDVVVRCSSHGGFPKPKISGVLNNASVVWNAIWVSESSISPYNVTGNLWLNVTEDTSLTCSIEYNGFAKSTSLLLKKRNDCVLPTIPPSSNVITASSIIIIVFLLAVTLAAKFIPRHVCSQCCMPQDSEEEDVKESMKTAELSKVTSETSSV
;
A
#
# COMPACT_ATOMS: atom_id res chain seq x y z
N MET A 1 25.85 95.81 5.09
CA MET A 1 25.22 94.87 6.05
C MET A 1 24.40 93.83 5.28
N ALA A 2 24.23 92.62 5.81
CA ALA A 2 23.65 91.49 5.09
C ALA A 2 22.11 91.54 4.96
N ARG A 3 21.58 91.02 3.85
CA ARG A 3 20.16 90.64 3.74
C ARG A 3 19.97 89.25 4.37
N ARG A 4 18.86 89.04 5.08
CA ARG A 4 18.49 87.71 5.61
C ARG A 4 18.13 86.74 4.48
N PRO A 5 18.36 85.42 4.65
CA PRO A 5 17.82 84.41 3.74
C PRO A 5 16.29 84.32 3.87
N GLN A 6 15.63 83.96 2.78
CA GLN A 6 14.18 83.80 2.72
C GLN A 6 13.81 82.34 3.05
N ALA A 7 12.90 82.14 4.00
CA ALA A 7 12.51 80.80 4.45
C ALA A 7 11.64 80.09 3.38
N GLY A 8 12.03 78.86 3.00
CA GLY A 8 11.27 78.05 2.06
C GLY A 8 9.94 77.57 2.65
N LEU A 9 8.87 77.63 1.85
CA LEU A 9 7.56 77.07 2.23
C LEU A 9 7.63 75.55 2.31
N ALA A 10 7.39 74.99 3.50
CA ALA A 10 7.24 73.55 3.65
C ALA A 10 5.89 73.08 3.03
N PRO A 11 5.87 72.01 2.21
CA PRO A 11 4.63 71.49 1.64
C PRO A 11 3.71 70.94 2.74
N SER A 12 2.40 71.10 2.56
CA SER A 12 1.41 70.77 3.59
C SER A 12 1.37 69.26 3.87
N ARG A 13 1.24 68.89 5.16
CA ARG A 13 1.24 67.47 5.62
C ARG A 13 0.10 66.63 5.00
N LEU A 14 -0.93 67.25 4.44
CA LEU A 14 -2.00 66.57 3.69
C LEU A 14 -1.54 66.08 2.31
N ALA A 15 -0.76 66.87 1.58
CA ALA A 15 -0.30 66.51 0.23
C ALA A 15 0.57 65.25 0.26
N LEU A 16 1.52 65.19 1.21
CA LEU A 16 2.41 64.05 1.40
C LEU A 16 1.66 62.76 1.75
N LYS A 17 0.63 62.83 2.63
CA LYS A 17 -0.24 61.68 2.92
C LYS A 17 -1.00 61.20 1.68
N ARG A 18 -1.53 62.12 0.86
CA ARG A 18 -2.30 61.77 -0.35
C ARG A 18 -1.43 61.05 -1.39
N TRP A 19 -0.18 61.45 -1.54
CA TRP A 19 0.80 60.80 -2.43
C TRP A 19 1.23 59.42 -1.90
N LEU A 20 1.44 59.27 -0.59
CA LEU A 20 1.73 57.97 0.04
C LEU A 20 0.61 56.94 -0.21
N TRP A 21 -0.66 57.35 -0.13
CA TRP A 21 -1.80 56.44 -0.34
C TRP A 21 -1.95 56.03 -1.82
N LEU A 22 -1.71 56.94 -2.76
CA LEU A 22 -1.63 56.62 -4.19
C LEU A 22 -0.45 55.68 -4.49
N GLY A 23 0.71 55.91 -3.87
CA GLY A 23 1.89 55.04 -3.99
C GLY A 23 1.61 53.61 -3.51
N LEU A 24 0.98 53.43 -2.34
CA LEU A 24 0.57 52.10 -1.86
C LEU A 24 -0.43 51.42 -2.80
N LEU A 25 -1.38 52.16 -3.38
CA LEU A 25 -2.36 51.61 -4.30
C LEU A 25 -1.70 51.05 -5.58
N VAL A 26 -0.76 51.79 -6.15
CA VAL A 26 0.03 51.34 -7.31
C VAL A 26 0.90 50.13 -6.95
N PHE A 27 1.56 50.13 -5.78
CA PHE A 27 2.40 49.02 -5.34
C PHE A 27 1.60 47.72 -5.12
N ARG A 28 0.34 47.83 -4.71
CA ARG A 28 -0.60 46.68 -4.60
C ARG A 28 -1.04 46.11 -5.95
N LEU A 29 -1.07 46.91 -7.01
CA LEU A 29 -1.48 46.49 -8.36
C LEU A 29 -0.34 45.79 -9.14
N VAL A 30 0.91 46.21 -8.93
CA VAL A 30 2.08 45.63 -9.63
C VAL A 30 2.44 44.22 -9.12
N SER A 31 1.99 43.85 -7.91
CA SER A 31 2.24 42.53 -7.30
C SER A 31 1.26 41.43 -7.70
N LEU A 32 0.37 41.63 -8.68
CA LEU A 32 -0.43 40.56 -9.27
C LEU A 32 0.44 39.72 -10.22
N GLY A 33 1.29 38.88 -9.64
CA GLY A 33 2.16 37.98 -10.41
C GLY A 33 1.34 37.03 -11.28
N TYR A 34 1.65 36.99 -12.58
CA TYR A 34 1.04 36.03 -13.50
C TYR A 34 1.39 34.61 -13.03
N ALA A 35 0.39 33.92 -12.49
CA ALA A 35 0.46 32.48 -12.27
C ALA A 35 0.43 31.80 -13.64
N VAL A 36 1.61 31.51 -14.20
CA VAL A 36 1.75 30.72 -15.43
C VAL A 36 1.15 29.34 -15.15
N GLU A 37 0.03 29.05 -15.82
CA GLU A 37 -0.64 27.76 -15.73
C GLU A 37 0.28 26.69 -16.33
N LYS A 38 0.85 25.86 -15.47
CA LYS A 38 1.78 24.80 -15.88
C LYS A 38 0.98 23.67 -16.51
N LYS A 39 1.13 23.44 -17.82
CA LYS A 39 0.55 22.27 -18.47
C LYS A 39 1.12 20.99 -17.86
N VAL A 40 0.26 19.99 -17.69
CA VAL A 40 0.60 18.71 -17.10
C VAL A 40 0.21 17.58 -18.04
N ALA A 41 1.18 16.73 -18.36
CA ALA A 41 0.96 15.43 -19.00
C ALA A 41 1.09 14.32 -17.95
N LYS A 42 0.29 13.25 -18.09
CA LYS A 42 0.43 12.01 -17.32
C LYS A 42 0.66 10.86 -18.30
N GLY A 43 1.65 10.02 -18.03
CA GLY A 43 1.96 8.83 -18.82
C GLY A 43 2.19 7.60 -17.93
N LYS A 44 2.05 6.42 -18.51
CA LYS A 44 2.35 5.15 -17.84
C LYS A 44 3.56 4.50 -18.51
N VAL A 45 4.38 3.80 -17.73
CA VAL A 45 5.54 3.07 -18.26
C VAL A 45 5.09 2.04 -19.31
N GLY A 46 5.75 2.03 -20.46
CA GLY A 46 5.42 1.17 -21.60
C GLY A 46 4.37 1.73 -22.57
N GLU A 47 3.58 2.74 -22.18
CA GLU A 47 2.55 3.34 -23.02
C GLU A 47 3.09 4.53 -23.85
N LYS A 48 2.23 5.12 -24.70
CA LYS A 48 2.52 6.33 -25.50
C LYS A 48 1.88 7.55 -24.86
N VAL A 49 2.66 8.62 -24.63
CA VAL A 49 2.18 9.89 -24.06
C VAL A 49 2.39 11.05 -25.02
N GLY A 50 1.48 12.04 -25.00
CA GLY A 50 1.57 13.29 -25.75
C GLY A 50 1.77 14.49 -24.82
N LEU A 51 2.76 15.33 -25.12
CA LEU A 51 3.03 16.60 -24.43
C LEU A 51 2.58 17.74 -25.35
N PRO A 52 1.48 18.46 -25.03
CA PRO A 52 0.94 19.51 -25.89
C PRO A 52 1.79 20.79 -25.82
N CYS A 53 1.99 21.45 -26.96
CA CYS A 53 2.65 22.76 -27.06
C CYS A 53 1.64 23.92 -26.96
N CYS A 54 2.10 25.18 -27.03
CA CYS A 54 1.25 26.39 -27.09
C CYS A 54 1.13 27.04 -28.47
N HIS A 55 1.62 26.40 -29.55
CA HIS A 55 1.44 26.91 -30.91
C HIS A 55 0.94 25.82 -31.87
N GLU A 56 -0.11 26.15 -32.61
CA GLU A 56 -0.56 25.37 -33.77
C GLU A 56 -0.21 26.12 -35.06
N ILE A 57 0.41 25.45 -36.00
CA ILE A 57 0.81 26.02 -37.30
C ILE A 57 -0.45 26.20 -38.16
N PRO A 58 -0.78 27.44 -38.58
CA PRO A 58 -1.94 27.72 -39.44
C PRO A 58 -1.99 26.80 -40.66
N SER A 59 -3.20 26.43 -41.10
CA SER A 59 -3.39 25.56 -42.27
C SER A 59 -2.76 26.11 -43.56
N THR A 60 -2.70 27.45 -43.67
CA THR A 60 -2.03 28.22 -44.74
C THR A 60 -0.50 28.19 -44.68
N GLU A 61 0.09 27.69 -43.59
CA GLU A 61 1.53 27.66 -43.35
C GLU A 61 2.08 26.23 -43.29
N SER A 62 3.41 26.13 -43.28
CA SER A 62 4.17 24.88 -43.28
C SER A 62 5.22 24.89 -42.18
N LEU A 63 5.52 23.73 -41.61
CA LEU A 63 6.62 23.51 -40.64
C LEU A 63 7.99 23.98 -41.16
N ARG A 64 8.15 24.22 -42.46
CA ARG A 64 9.34 24.89 -43.04
C ARG A 64 9.54 26.32 -42.55
N ASN A 65 8.47 27.03 -42.20
CA ASN A 65 8.51 28.39 -41.67
C ASN A 65 8.81 28.43 -40.17
N TYR A 66 9.13 27.30 -39.55
CA TYR A 66 9.26 27.17 -38.11
C TYR A 66 10.56 26.47 -37.70
N ARG A 67 11.03 26.81 -36.50
CA ARG A 67 11.92 25.96 -35.70
C ARG A 67 11.16 25.54 -34.45
N VAL A 68 11.23 24.27 -34.11
CA VAL A 68 10.54 23.67 -32.96
C VAL A 68 11.57 22.91 -32.15
N TYR A 69 11.67 23.23 -30.88
CA TYR A 69 12.55 22.55 -29.93
C TYR A 69 11.72 22.02 -28.78
N TRP A 70 11.79 20.72 -28.56
CA TRP A 70 11.38 20.10 -27.31
C TRP A 70 12.63 19.81 -26.49
N GLN A 71 12.68 20.40 -25.31
CA GLN A 71 13.78 20.28 -24.36
C GLN A 71 13.27 19.71 -23.05
N LYS A 72 14.11 18.97 -22.33
CA LYS A 72 13.84 18.46 -20.98
C LYS A 72 14.87 19.05 -20.03
N ASN A 73 14.43 19.44 -18.83
CA ASN A 73 15.23 20.20 -17.85
C ASN A 73 15.90 21.47 -18.44
N THR A 74 15.37 22.02 -19.55
CA THR A 74 15.93 23.14 -20.36
C THR A 74 17.33 22.91 -20.97
N THR A 75 17.90 21.70 -20.84
CA THR A 75 19.28 21.39 -21.28
C THR A 75 19.37 20.17 -22.20
N GLU A 76 18.52 19.17 -21.99
CA GLU A 76 18.49 17.94 -22.78
C GLU A 76 17.57 18.17 -23.99
N VAL A 77 18.12 18.36 -25.19
CA VAL A 77 17.30 18.40 -26.43
C VAL A 77 16.72 17.01 -26.64
N VAL A 78 15.40 16.91 -26.61
CA VAL A 78 14.66 15.66 -26.84
C VAL A 78 14.49 15.47 -28.34
N LEU A 79 13.97 16.51 -29.00
CA LEU A 79 13.63 16.52 -30.41
C LEU A 79 13.70 17.96 -30.93
N ALA A 80 14.30 18.16 -32.11
CA ALA A 80 14.33 19.47 -32.77
C ALA A 80 13.99 19.37 -34.27
N TYR A 81 13.21 20.34 -34.76
CA TYR A 81 12.86 20.49 -36.17
C TYR A 81 13.24 21.89 -36.69
N ALA A 82 13.72 21.94 -37.94
CA ALA A 82 13.89 23.15 -38.74
C ALA A 82 13.69 22.82 -40.22
N GLU A 83 13.24 23.80 -41.03
CA GLU A 83 13.05 23.63 -42.49
C GLU A 83 12.12 22.44 -42.84
N GLY A 84 11.21 22.07 -41.92
CA GLY A 84 10.31 20.93 -42.07
C GLY A 84 10.97 19.55 -41.88
N LYS A 85 12.21 19.48 -41.41
CA LYS A 85 12.95 18.23 -41.13
C LYS A 85 13.28 18.12 -39.64
N LYS A 86 13.40 16.89 -39.13
CA LYS A 86 14.05 16.59 -37.84
C LYS A 86 15.55 16.87 -38.02
N ILE A 87 16.15 17.63 -37.11
CA ILE A 87 17.56 18.09 -37.20
C ILE A 87 18.42 17.65 -36.01
N SER A 88 17.81 17.25 -34.90
CA SER A 88 18.48 16.68 -33.75
C SER A 88 17.51 15.82 -32.95
N GLU A 89 18.04 14.72 -32.46
CA GLU A 89 17.47 13.81 -31.48
C GLU A 89 18.62 13.37 -30.58
N ASN A 90 18.34 13.14 -29.30
CA ASN A 90 19.29 12.58 -28.35
C ASN A 90 19.10 11.05 -28.33
N GLU A 91 20.20 10.29 -28.26
CA GLU A 91 20.23 8.83 -28.33
C GLU A 91 19.22 8.12 -27.40
N ARG A 92 18.92 8.70 -26.22
CA ARG A 92 17.86 8.20 -25.31
C ARG A 92 16.47 8.11 -25.98
N TYR A 93 16.19 9.04 -26.88
CA TYR A 93 14.89 9.28 -27.50
C TYR A 93 14.83 8.80 -28.95
N ASP A 94 15.96 8.34 -29.51
CA ASP A 94 16.03 7.85 -30.89
C ASP A 94 15.01 6.74 -31.14
N ASN A 95 14.30 6.85 -32.27
CA ASN A 95 13.13 6.02 -32.63
C ASN A 95 11.98 5.98 -31.60
N ARG A 96 12.06 6.70 -30.47
CA ARG A 96 11.01 6.79 -29.44
C ARG A 96 10.17 8.07 -29.51
N THR A 97 10.58 9.08 -30.29
CA THR A 97 9.84 10.37 -30.35
C THR A 97 9.41 10.84 -31.73
N GLU A 98 8.17 11.36 -31.76
CA GLU A 98 7.49 11.90 -32.94
C GLU A 98 6.98 13.31 -32.64
N LEU A 99 6.88 14.16 -33.67
CA LEU A 99 6.28 15.49 -33.58
C LEU A 99 5.01 15.56 -34.43
N ASN A 100 3.88 15.96 -33.85
CA ASN A 100 2.71 16.35 -34.64
C ASN A 100 3.03 17.63 -35.42
N THR A 101 3.05 17.55 -36.75
CA THR A 101 3.50 18.64 -37.63
C THR A 101 2.55 19.84 -37.74
N ARG A 102 1.40 19.82 -37.03
CA ARG A 102 0.44 20.91 -36.94
C ARG A 102 0.38 21.53 -35.55
N ASN A 103 -0.03 20.76 -34.53
CA ASN A 103 -0.20 21.28 -33.16
C ASN A 103 1.07 21.16 -32.28
N LEU A 104 2.17 20.69 -32.87
CA LEU A 104 3.51 20.63 -32.26
C LEU A 104 3.61 19.80 -30.97
N THR A 105 2.62 18.93 -30.72
CA THR A 105 2.64 17.93 -29.66
C THR A 105 3.81 16.97 -29.88
N LEU A 106 4.68 16.84 -28.87
CA LEU A 106 5.68 15.78 -28.78
C LEU A 106 4.99 14.50 -28.33
N TRP A 107 5.23 13.40 -29.03
CA TRP A 107 4.87 12.06 -28.58
C TRP A 107 6.12 11.30 -28.14
N ILE A 108 6.01 10.55 -27.04
CA ILE A 108 7.06 9.66 -26.52
C ILE A 108 6.46 8.26 -26.40
N SER A 109 7.14 7.23 -26.93
CA SER A 109 6.69 5.84 -26.90
C SER A 109 7.86 4.85 -27.14
N PRO A 110 8.01 3.77 -26.34
CA PRO A 110 7.41 3.59 -25.02
C PRO A 110 7.97 4.62 -24.03
N VAL A 111 7.19 4.92 -23.00
CA VAL A 111 7.55 5.83 -21.91
C VAL A 111 8.28 5.08 -20.78
N GLU A 112 9.29 5.72 -20.19
CA GLU A 112 10.10 5.19 -19.08
C GLU A 112 9.95 6.04 -17.82
N ILE A 113 10.28 5.50 -16.63
CA ILE A 113 10.31 6.31 -15.39
C ILE A 113 11.29 7.49 -15.51
N LEU A 114 12.40 7.28 -16.22
CA LEU A 114 13.41 8.31 -16.48
C LEU A 114 12.88 9.49 -17.31
N ASP A 115 11.73 9.36 -17.98
CA ASP A 115 11.07 10.46 -18.69
C ASP A 115 10.35 11.44 -17.76
N ASN A 116 10.05 11.05 -16.51
CA ASN A 116 9.38 11.90 -15.54
C ASN A 116 10.15 13.21 -15.26
N GLY A 117 9.55 14.36 -15.56
CA GLY A 117 10.17 15.67 -15.28
C GLY A 117 9.58 16.84 -16.07
N PRO A 118 10.22 18.03 -15.97
CA PRO A 118 9.84 19.22 -16.72
C PRO A 118 10.41 19.20 -18.15
N TYR A 119 9.54 19.50 -19.10
CA TYR A 119 9.83 19.74 -20.51
C TYR A 119 9.48 21.19 -20.88
N GLN A 120 10.05 21.68 -21.98
CA GLN A 120 9.78 23.00 -22.55
C GLN A 120 9.50 22.84 -24.06
N CYS A 121 8.39 23.41 -24.54
CA CYS A 121 8.17 23.60 -25.98
C CYS A 121 8.58 25.02 -26.38
N VAL A 122 9.61 25.15 -27.21
CA VAL A 122 10.06 26.44 -27.76
C VAL A 122 9.83 26.45 -29.27
N VAL A 123 9.03 27.40 -29.75
CA VAL A 123 8.65 27.52 -31.16
C VAL A 123 9.04 28.90 -31.67
N GLN A 124 9.82 28.94 -32.75
CA GLN A 124 10.20 30.16 -33.46
C GLN A 124 9.57 30.16 -34.85
N HIS A 125 8.77 31.17 -35.18
CA HIS A 125 8.36 31.44 -36.56
C HIS A 125 9.45 32.24 -37.28
N LEU A 126 9.86 31.76 -38.44
CA LEU A 126 10.91 32.33 -39.29
C LEU A 126 10.31 33.34 -40.27
N LYS A 127 10.49 34.64 -40.00
CA LYS A 127 10.14 35.68 -40.96
C LYS A 127 11.28 35.85 -41.97
N PHE A 128 11.06 35.39 -43.19
CA PHE A 128 11.93 35.66 -44.34
C PHE A 128 11.71 37.10 -44.81
N LEU A 129 12.71 37.95 -44.66
CA LEU A 129 12.71 39.36 -45.05
C LEU A 129 13.84 39.61 -46.05
N GLN A 130 13.52 39.60 -47.35
CA GLN A 130 14.46 39.79 -48.48
C GLN A 130 15.74 38.95 -48.35
N ASN A 131 16.80 39.49 -47.74
CA ASN A 131 18.11 38.86 -47.57
C ASN A 131 18.40 38.37 -46.13
N SER A 132 17.39 38.25 -45.26
CA SER A 132 17.56 37.81 -43.87
C SER A 132 16.41 36.93 -43.36
N VAL A 133 16.71 36.06 -42.39
CA VAL A 133 15.71 35.25 -41.67
C VAL A 133 15.68 35.71 -40.22
N VAL A 134 14.56 36.32 -39.81
CA VAL A 134 14.36 36.82 -38.44
C VAL A 134 13.47 35.83 -37.68
N PRO A 135 14.01 35.04 -36.74
CA PRO A 135 13.21 34.18 -35.89
C PRO A 135 12.46 35.03 -34.84
N ARG A 136 11.14 34.82 -34.74
CA ARG A 136 10.31 35.34 -33.65
C ARG A 136 9.79 34.18 -32.81
N ILE A 137 10.05 34.18 -31.52
CA ILE A 137 9.43 33.23 -30.58
C ILE A 137 7.90 33.43 -30.64
N VAL A 138 7.16 32.34 -30.86
CA VAL A 138 5.69 32.28 -30.85
C VAL A 138 5.16 31.39 -29.73
N CYS A 139 5.95 30.43 -29.25
CA CYS A 139 5.69 29.66 -28.03
C CYS A 139 6.98 29.47 -27.23
N ASP A 140 6.86 29.54 -25.91
CA ASP A 140 7.89 29.19 -24.93
C ASP A 140 7.15 28.71 -23.66
N GLU A 141 6.82 27.42 -23.60
CA GLU A 141 5.87 26.88 -22.62
C GLU A 141 6.43 25.68 -21.82
N PRO A 142 6.36 25.69 -20.48
CA PRO A 142 6.71 24.55 -19.64
C PRO A 142 5.57 23.53 -19.54
N VAL A 143 5.91 22.26 -19.75
CA VAL A 143 5.02 21.10 -19.59
C VAL A 143 5.65 20.11 -18.62
N THR A 144 4.94 19.73 -17.56
CA THR A 144 5.44 18.71 -16.61
C THR A 144 4.86 17.35 -16.94
N LEU A 145 5.72 16.37 -17.20
CA LEU A 145 5.35 14.98 -17.44
C LEU A 145 5.50 14.17 -16.14
N PHE A 146 4.39 13.66 -15.62
CA PHE A 146 4.39 12.72 -14.50
C PHE A 146 4.19 11.29 -14.99
N ILE A 147 5.08 10.38 -14.58
CA ILE A 147 5.02 8.97 -14.97
C ILE A 147 4.48 8.12 -13.82
N THR A 148 3.74 7.06 -14.16
CA THR A 148 3.37 5.98 -13.24
C THR A 148 3.83 4.61 -13.74
N ALA A 149 4.32 3.78 -12.83
CA ALA A 149 4.44 2.34 -13.01
C ALA A 149 3.49 1.65 -12.03
N ASP A 150 2.78 0.62 -12.49
CA ASP A 150 1.88 -0.11 -11.61
C ASP A 150 2.65 -0.95 -10.59
N PHE A 151 2.20 -0.85 -9.33
CA PHE A 151 2.62 -1.77 -8.28
C PHE A 151 2.13 -3.19 -8.56
N SER A 152 2.87 -4.20 -8.07
CA SER A 152 2.35 -5.57 -7.98
C SER A 152 1.09 -5.60 -7.10
N GLU A 153 0.24 -6.61 -7.26
CA GLU A 153 -0.79 -6.88 -6.26
C GLU A 153 -0.14 -7.08 -4.88
N PRO A 154 -0.72 -6.57 -3.78
CA PRO A 154 -0.12 -6.71 -2.47
C PRO A 154 -0.12 -8.17 -1.99
N SER A 155 1.06 -8.70 -1.66
CA SER A 155 1.19 -9.97 -0.95
C SER A 155 1.05 -9.72 0.55
N ILE A 156 0.27 -10.54 1.25
CA ILE A 156 0.10 -10.47 2.71
C ILE A 156 0.48 -11.83 3.32
N THR A 157 1.42 -11.83 4.26
CA THR A 157 1.85 -13.00 5.03
C THR A 157 1.66 -12.73 6.52
N ALA A 158 1.19 -13.71 7.29
CA ALA A 158 0.96 -13.58 8.73
C ALA A 158 1.70 -14.69 9.50
N GLU A 159 2.48 -14.30 10.50
CA GLU A 159 3.28 -15.19 11.34
C GLU A 159 2.83 -15.06 12.81
N VAL A 160 2.40 -16.17 13.41
CA VAL A 160 2.04 -16.22 14.84
C VAL A 160 3.32 -16.37 15.66
N ARG A 161 3.59 -15.41 16.55
CA ARG A 161 4.77 -15.41 17.43
C ARG A 161 4.49 -16.09 18.78
N SER A 162 3.28 -15.87 19.30
CA SER A 162 2.76 -16.46 20.52
C SER A 162 1.27 -16.71 20.33
N SER A 163 0.74 -17.75 20.95
CA SER A 163 -0.68 -18.12 20.90
C SER A 163 -1.19 -18.41 22.31
N SER A 164 -2.39 -17.94 22.62
CA SER A 164 -2.99 -18.09 23.95
C SER A 164 -4.52 -18.21 23.85
N CYS A 165 -5.18 -18.62 24.93
CA CYS A 165 -6.64 -18.70 24.96
C CYS A 165 -7.35 -17.35 24.75
N GLU A 166 -6.69 -16.23 25.06
CA GLU A 166 -7.28 -14.90 24.95
C GLU A 166 -6.97 -14.26 23.58
N SER A 167 -5.71 -14.25 23.16
CA SER A 167 -5.28 -13.74 21.84
C SER A 167 -4.05 -14.45 21.27
N ASP A 168 -3.93 -14.45 19.94
CA ASP A 168 -2.68 -14.74 19.24
C ASP A 168 -1.90 -13.46 18.94
N ASP A 169 -0.60 -13.43 19.23
CA ASP A 169 0.32 -12.36 18.84
C ASP A 169 0.79 -12.60 17.39
N VAL A 170 0.25 -11.85 16.44
CA VAL A 170 0.50 -12.02 15.01
C VAL A 170 1.32 -10.86 14.47
N VAL A 171 2.39 -11.16 13.74
CA VAL A 171 3.07 -10.20 12.86
C VAL A 171 2.56 -10.41 11.44
N VAL A 172 1.90 -9.41 10.90
CA VAL A 172 1.48 -9.37 9.51
C VAL A 172 2.46 -8.51 8.71
N ARG A 173 2.89 -9.02 7.57
CA ARG A 173 3.71 -8.32 6.59
C ARG A 173 2.91 -8.18 5.29
N CYS A 174 2.78 -6.96 4.80
CA CYS A 174 2.25 -6.64 3.49
C CYS A 174 3.39 -6.11 2.59
N SER A 175 3.54 -6.63 1.37
CA SER A 175 4.57 -6.17 0.43
C SER A 175 4.06 -6.04 -1.00
N SER A 176 4.59 -5.05 -1.72
CA SER A 176 4.27 -4.79 -3.13
C SER A 176 5.47 -4.13 -3.82
N HIS A 177 5.62 -4.36 -5.13
CA HIS A 177 6.89 -4.20 -5.84
C HIS A 177 6.75 -3.49 -7.19
N GLY A 178 7.83 -2.89 -7.67
CA GLY A 178 8.02 -2.43 -9.06
C GLY A 178 7.28 -1.15 -9.48
N GLY A 179 6.49 -0.51 -8.61
CA GLY A 179 5.65 0.63 -8.98
C GLY A 179 6.32 2.00 -8.80
N PHE A 180 5.69 3.04 -9.34
CA PHE A 180 6.18 4.43 -9.28
C PHE A 180 5.01 5.42 -9.42
N PRO A 181 5.00 6.59 -8.75
CA PRO A 181 6.00 7.12 -7.82
C PRO A 181 5.97 6.43 -6.46
N LYS A 182 6.71 6.96 -5.46
CA LYS A 182 6.71 6.42 -4.08
C LYS A 182 5.27 6.30 -3.55
N PRO A 183 4.84 5.11 -3.10
CA PRO A 183 3.47 4.87 -2.68
C PRO A 183 3.22 5.24 -1.21
N LYS A 184 1.96 5.44 -0.86
CA LYS A 184 1.46 5.37 0.52
C LYS A 184 0.92 3.96 0.76
N ILE A 185 1.19 3.39 1.92
CA ILE A 185 0.55 2.15 2.38
C ILE A 185 -0.49 2.51 3.46
N SER A 186 -1.64 1.87 3.39
CA SER A 186 -2.73 1.97 4.35
C SER A 186 -3.34 0.60 4.60
N GLY A 187 -4.21 0.49 5.60
CA GLY A 187 -4.96 -0.74 5.82
C GLY A 187 -6.20 -0.51 6.66
N VAL A 188 -7.08 -1.51 6.64
CA VAL A 188 -8.33 -1.54 7.38
C VAL A 188 -8.43 -2.89 8.10
N LEU A 189 -8.71 -2.88 9.39
CA LEU A 189 -8.97 -4.05 10.24
C LEU A 189 -10.35 -3.84 10.88
N ASN A 190 -11.30 -4.72 10.62
CA ASN A 190 -12.69 -4.63 11.13
C ASN A 190 -13.29 -3.20 11.00
N ASN A 191 -13.17 -2.59 9.82
CA ASN A 191 -13.59 -1.22 9.47
C ASN A 191 -12.81 -0.06 10.16
N ALA A 192 -11.82 -0.33 11.01
CA ALA A 192 -10.92 0.68 11.58
C ALA A 192 -9.62 0.80 10.77
N SER A 193 -9.08 2.00 10.59
CA SER A 193 -7.82 2.23 9.87
C SER A 193 -6.60 1.84 10.71
N VAL A 194 -5.66 1.06 10.15
CA VAL A 194 -4.42 0.65 10.81
C VAL A 194 -3.18 1.37 10.28
N VAL A 195 -2.19 1.58 11.15
CA VAL A 195 -0.90 2.22 10.84
C VAL A 195 0.17 1.15 10.63
N TRP A 196 0.70 1.05 9.41
CA TRP A 196 1.79 0.13 9.07
C TRP A 196 3.16 0.72 9.41
N ASN A 197 4.05 -0.08 9.99
CA ASN A 197 5.47 0.23 10.07
C ASN A 197 6.09 -0.03 8.68
N ALA A 198 6.23 1.03 7.89
CA ALA A 198 6.49 0.94 6.46
C ALA A 198 7.94 1.27 6.06
N ILE A 199 8.52 0.41 5.23
CA ILE A 199 9.83 0.58 4.60
C ILE A 199 9.63 0.69 3.09
N TRP A 200 10.33 1.63 2.47
CA TRP A 200 10.37 1.82 1.02
C TRP A 200 11.80 1.64 0.54
N VAL A 201 12.01 0.82 -0.49
CA VAL A 201 13.30 0.55 -1.09
C VAL A 201 13.26 0.98 -2.56
N SER A 202 14.24 1.77 -2.98
CA SER A 202 14.50 2.14 -4.37
C SER A 202 15.96 2.59 -4.49
N GLU A 203 16.55 2.45 -5.67
CA GLU A 203 17.93 2.85 -5.96
C GLU A 203 18.08 4.38 -6.04
N SER A 204 17.02 5.09 -6.46
CA SER A 204 17.04 6.53 -6.72
C SER A 204 15.63 7.13 -6.61
N SER A 205 15.51 8.46 -6.75
CA SER A 205 14.21 9.14 -6.87
C SER A 205 13.51 8.94 -8.23
N ILE A 206 14.18 8.28 -9.18
CA ILE A 206 13.70 8.02 -10.55
C ILE A 206 13.80 6.52 -10.94
N SER A 207 13.91 5.65 -9.94
CA SER A 207 13.85 4.19 -10.07
C SER A 207 12.50 3.66 -9.52
N PRO A 208 12.08 2.42 -9.86
CA PRO A 208 10.91 1.78 -9.24
C PRO A 208 11.02 1.69 -7.72
N TYR A 209 9.88 1.69 -7.03
CA TYR A 209 9.79 1.48 -5.58
C TYR A 209 9.26 0.08 -5.25
N ASN A 210 9.90 -0.54 -4.26
CA ASN A 210 9.34 -1.65 -3.51
C ASN A 210 8.91 -1.14 -2.12
N VAL A 211 7.77 -1.61 -1.61
CA VAL A 211 7.22 -1.24 -0.31
C VAL A 211 6.95 -2.49 0.52
N THR A 212 7.26 -2.42 1.81
CA THR A 212 6.92 -3.45 2.80
C THR A 212 6.42 -2.77 4.06
N GLY A 213 5.16 -3.00 4.42
CA GLY A 213 4.60 -2.65 5.71
C GLY A 213 4.58 -3.87 6.63
N ASN A 214 4.98 -3.69 7.88
CA ASN A 214 4.80 -4.67 8.94
C ASN A 214 3.79 -4.12 9.97
N LEU A 215 2.97 -5.00 10.56
CA LEU A 215 1.92 -4.68 11.52
C LEU A 215 1.88 -5.76 12.60
N TRP A 216 1.72 -5.35 13.86
CA TRP A 216 1.66 -6.23 15.02
C TRP A 216 0.23 -6.19 15.56
N LEU A 217 -0.40 -7.36 15.71
CA LEU A 217 -1.81 -7.49 16.10
C LEU A 217 -1.98 -8.56 17.18
N ASN A 218 -2.87 -8.29 18.13
CA ASN A 218 -3.37 -9.26 19.09
C ASN A 218 -4.75 -9.73 18.61
N VAL A 219 -4.79 -10.92 18.02
CA VAL A 219 -5.98 -11.49 17.36
C VAL A 219 -6.80 -12.25 18.40
N THR A 220 -7.88 -11.64 18.89
CA THR A 220 -8.80 -12.21 19.89
C THR A 220 -9.96 -13.02 19.29
N GLU A 221 -10.28 -12.77 18.02
CA GLU A 221 -11.36 -13.36 17.22
C GLU A 221 -10.95 -13.41 15.74
N ASP A 222 -11.70 -14.11 14.88
CA ASP A 222 -11.46 -14.12 13.44
C ASP A 222 -11.71 -12.71 12.84
N THR A 223 -10.66 -12.07 12.32
CA THR A 223 -10.67 -10.67 11.86
C THR A 223 -10.20 -10.51 10.42
N SER A 224 -10.76 -9.55 9.69
CA SER A 224 -10.38 -9.29 8.29
C SER A 224 -9.50 -8.05 8.18
N LEU A 225 -8.31 -8.25 7.63
CA LEU A 225 -7.30 -7.22 7.41
C LEU A 225 -7.10 -6.96 5.91
N THR A 226 -7.44 -5.77 5.46
CA THR A 226 -7.11 -5.27 4.12
C THR A 226 -5.82 -4.45 4.17
N CYS A 227 -4.87 -4.75 3.29
CA CYS A 227 -3.73 -3.87 2.98
C CYS A 227 -3.98 -3.16 1.65
N SER A 228 -3.67 -1.86 1.56
CA SER A 228 -3.82 -1.05 0.34
C SER A 228 -2.57 -0.24 0.05
N ILE A 229 -2.19 -0.20 -1.23
CA ILE A 229 -1.02 0.51 -1.77
C ILE A 229 -1.53 1.61 -2.70
N GLU A 230 -1.45 2.86 -2.26
CA GLU A 230 -1.95 4.07 -2.92
C GLU A 230 -0.84 4.81 -3.68
N TYR A 231 -1.04 5.14 -4.95
CA TYR A 231 -0.05 5.84 -5.79
C TYR A 231 -0.71 6.69 -6.89
N ASN A 232 -0.41 8.00 -6.95
CA ASN A 232 -0.94 8.96 -7.94
C ASN A 232 -2.49 8.94 -8.15
N GLY A 233 -3.26 8.57 -7.12
CA GLY A 233 -4.72 8.43 -7.16
C GLY A 233 -5.24 7.03 -7.53
N PHE A 234 -4.35 6.10 -7.90
CA PHE A 234 -4.65 4.67 -8.00
C PHE A 234 -4.45 3.99 -6.65
N ALA A 235 -5.10 2.84 -6.47
CA ALA A 235 -4.85 1.94 -5.35
C ALA A 235 -4.90 0.47 -5.80
N LYS A 236 -4.06 -0.37 -5.20
CA LYS A 236 -4.19 -1.84 -5.27
C LYS A 236 -4.28 -2.40 -3.86
N SER A 237 -5.18 -3.35 -3.64
CA SER A 237 -5.53 -3.82 -2.30
C SER A 237 -5.77 -5.33 -2.25
N THR A 238 -5.30 -5.96 -1.18
CA THR A 238 -5.51 -7.38 -0.88
C THR A 238 -6.07 -7.51 0.53
N SER A 239 -6.90 -8.53 0.79
CA SER A 239 -7.44 -8.82 2.12
C SER A 239 -7.04 -10.23 2.58
N LEU A 240 -6.73 -10.35 3.86
CA LEU A 240 -6.44 -11.61 4.54
C LEU A 240 -7.41 -11.80 5.72
N LEU A 241 -7.95 -13.02 5.87
CA LEU A 241 -8.66 -13.43 7.08
C LEU A 241 -7.65 -13.96 8.10
N LEU A 242 -7.43 -13.22 9.17
CA LEU A 242 -6.66 -13.66 10.32
C LEU A 242 -7.58 -14.49 11.22
N LYS A 243 -7.26 -15.77 11.38
CA LYS A 243 -8.03 -16.66 12.26
C LYS A 243 -7.39 -16.78 13.63
N LYS A 244 -8.20 -16.78 14.69
CA LYS A 244 -7.73 -17.12 16.03
C LYS A 244 -7.55 -18.62 16.14
N ARG A 245 -6.45 -19.06 16.75
CA ARG A 245 -6.21 -20.46 17.08
C ARG A 245 -6.80 -20.80 18.45
N ASN A 246 -7.56 -21.90 18.51
CA ASN A 246 -8.29 -22.32 19.71
C ASN A 246 -7.56 -23.43 20.48
N ASP A 247 -6.26 -23.26 20.74
CA ASP A 247 -5.38 -24.27 21.37
C ASP A 247 -5.60 -24.38 22.91
N CYS A 248 -6.84 -24.25 23.37
CA CYS A 248 -7.23 -24.26 24.77
C CYS A 248 -7.40 -25.67 25.32
N VAL A 249 -6.29 -26.36 25.58
CA VAL A 249 -6.28 -27.39 26.63
C VAL A 249 -6.33 -26.68 27.97
N LEU A 250 -7.54 -26.48 28.50
CA LEU A 250 -7.71 -26.05 29.88
C LEU A 250 -6.99 -27.08 30.77
N PRO A 251 -6.02 -26.71 31.62
CA PRO A 251 -5.37 -27.68 32.49
C PRO A 251 -6.44 -28.25 33.42
N THR A 252 -6.73 -29.56 33.29
CA THR A 252 -7.60 -30.28 34.21
C THR A 252 -6.98 -30.17 35.60
N ILE A 253 -7.49 -29.23 36.40
CA ILE A 253 -6.97 -28.94 37.74
C ILE A 253 -7.06 -30.25 38.52
N PRO A 254 -5.92 -30.89 38.89
CA PRO A 254 -5.98 -32.11 39.68
C PRO A 254 -6.69 -31.76 40.99
N PRO A 255 -7.67 -32.57 41.44
CA PRO A 255 -8.41 -32.25 42.65
C PRO A 255 -7.40 -32.06 43.79
N SER A 256 -7.45 -30.89 44.43
CA SER A 256 -6.43 -30.50 45.41
C SER A 256 -6.23 -31.60 46.44
N SER A 257 -5.01 -31.79 46.94
CA SER A 257 -4.66 -32.84 47.91
C SER A 257 -5.70 -32.97 49.02
N ASN A 258 -6.17 -31.84 49.56
CA ASN A 258 -7.23 -31.73 50.55
C ASN A 258 -8.53 -32.47 50.18
N VAL A 259 -8.97 -32.42 48.91
CA VAL A 259 -10.18 -33.11 48.41
C VAL A 259 -9.96 -34.62 48.33
N ILE A 260 -8.78 -35.06 47.88
CA ILE A 260 -8.40 -36.48 47.86
C ILE A 260 -8.32 -37.01 49.29
N THR A 261 -7.61 -36.30 50.18
CA THR A 261 -7.44 -36.66 51.60
C THR A 261 -8.79 -36.69 52.34
N ALA A 262 -9.67 -35.71 52.14
CA ALA A 262 -11.01 -35.71 52.73
C ALA A 262 -11.85 -36.90 52.25
N SER A 263 -11.81 -37.21 50.95
CA SER A 263 -12.52 -38.37 50.38
C SER A 263 -12.01 -39.69 50.98
N SER A 264 -10.68 -39.85 51.09
CA SER A 264 -10.06 -41.01 51.75
C SER A 264 -10.45 -41.13 53.23
N ILE A 265 -10.45 -40.02 53.97
CA ILE A 265 -10.87 -40.01 55.38
C ILE A 265 -12.33 -40.44 55.53
N ILE A 266 -13.24 -39.92 54.70
CA ILE A 266 -14.67 -40.29 54.72
C ILE A 266 -14.84 -41.79 54.47
N ILE A 267 -14.14 -42.36 53.49
CA ILE A 267 -14.19 -43.80 53.19
C ILE A 267 -13.63 -44.63 54.36
N ILE A 268 -12.51 -44.22 54.96
CA ILE A 268 -11.92 -44.92 56.12
C ILE A 268 -12.85 -44.87 57.33
N VAL A 269 -13.45 -43.71 57.63
CA VAL A 269 -14.43 -43.56 58.74
C VAL A 269 -15.68 -44.42 58.49
N PHE A 270 -16.16 -44.50 57.25
CA PHE A 270 -17.28 -45.38 56.89
C PHE A 270 -16.94 -46.86 57.10
N LEU A 271 -15.76 -47.31 56.65
CA LEU A 271 -15.29 -48.70 56.86
C LEU A 271 -15.08 -49.03 58.35
N LEU A 272 -14.60 -48.07 59.16
CA LEU A 272 -14.51 -48.21 60.61
C LEU A 272 -15.90 -48.30 61.26
N ALA A 273 -16.86 -47.48 60.83
CA ALA A 273 -18.24 -47.55 61.32
C ALA A 273 -18.90 -48.91 60.98
N VAL A 274 -18.72 -49.41 59.75
CA VAL A 274 -19.23 -50.71 59.32
C VAL A 274 -18.58 -51.87 60.09
N THR A 275 -17.25 -51.84 60.30
CA THR A 275 -16.56 -52.91 61.04
C THR A 275 -16.84 -52.87 62.55
N LEU A 276 -17.08 -51.69 63.13
CA LEU A 276 -17.58 -51.56 64.50
C LEU A 276 -19.02 -52.07 64.62
N ALA A 277 -19.93 -51.70 63.71
CA ALA A 277 -21.29 -52.22 63.66
C ALA A 277 -21.32 -53.75 63.52
N ALA A 278 -20.49 -54.32 62.63
CA ALA A 278 -20.36 -55.77 62.45
C ALA A 278 -19.79 -56.51 63.69
N LYS A 279 -19.12 -55.79 64.61
CA LYS A 279 -18.70 -56.33 65.92
C LYS A 279 -19.69 -56.04 67.05
N PHE A 280 -20.57 -55.06 66.91
CA PHE A 280 -21.60 -54.70 67.90
C PHE A 280 -22.98 -55.32 67.64
N ILE A 281 -23.21 -55.89 66.45
CA ILE A 281 -24.31 -56.82 66.22
C ILE A 281 -23.98 -58.13 66.96
N PRO A 282 -24.72 -58.50 68.03
CA PRO A 282 -24.50 -59.79 68.68
C PRO A 282 -24.87 -60.90 67.70
N ARG A 283 -24.05 -61.95 67.63
CA ARG A 283 -24.38 -63.18 66.91
C ARG A 283 -25.58 -63.86 67.58
N HIS A 284 -26.78 -63.56 67.12
CA HIS A 284 -27.94 -64.37 67.44
C HIS A 284 -27.74 -65.78 66.89
N VAL A 285 -27.75 -66.76 67.79
CA VAL A 285 -27.62 -68.17 67.44
C VAL A 285 -28.87 -68.63 66.69
N CYS A 286 -28.66 -69.35 65.59
CA CYS A 286 -29.64 -70.26 65.03
C CYS A 286 -28.94 -71.61 64.79
N SER A 287 -29.59 -72.72 65.14
CA SER A 287 -28.99 -74.04 65.26
C SER A 287 -29.73 -75.08 64.43
N GLN A 288 -28.97 -76.04 63.86
CA GLN A 288 -29.44 -77.21 63.11
C GLN A 288 -30.12 -76.88 61.74
N CYS A 289 -30.00 -77.70 60.67
CA CYS A 289 -29.46 -79.07 60.55
C CYS A 289 -28.41 -79.24 59.43
N CYS A 290 -27.64 -80.34 59.52
CA CYS A 290 -26.80 -80.93 58.46
C CYS A 290 -27.65 -81.45 57.27
N MET A 291 -27.20 -81.48 56.00
CA MET A 291 -25.97 -82.07 55.40
C MET A 291 -25.89 -83.61 55.52
N PRO A 292 -25.21 -84.33 54.59
CA PRO A 292 -24.56 -83.91 53.34
C PRO A 292 -25.50 -84.18 52.12
N GLN A 293 -25.15 -84.33 50.82
CA GLN A 293 -23.92 -84.29 49.98
C GLN A 293 -24.38 -83.79 48.55
N ASP A 294 -23.73 -83.90 47.38
CA ASP A 294 -22.51 -84.56 46.87
C ASP A 294 -21.92 -83.81 45.64
N SER A 295 -20.92 -84.37 44.92
CA SER A 295 -20.13 -83.69 43.86
C SER A 295 -20.13 -84.34 42.47
N GLU A 296 -19.93 -83.53 41.40
CA GLU A 296 -19.14 -83.89 40.20
C GLU A 296 -18.65 -82.65 39.42
N GLU A 297 -17.66 -82.82 38.53
CA GLU A 297 -17.01 -81.79 37.66
C GLU A 297 -17.72 -81.77 36.26
N GLU A 298 -17.32 -81.14 35.15
CA GLU A 298 -16.08 -80.50 34.66
C GLU A 298 -16.36 -79.58 33.41
N ASP A 299 -15.49 -78.57 33.15
CA ASP A 299 -15.15 -77.87 31.88
C ASP A 299 -16.23 -77.34 30.85
N VAL A 300 -15.70 -76.77 29.74
CA VAL A 300 -16.27 -76.44 28.41
C VAL A 300 -16.69 -74.97 28.16
N LYS A 301 -15.66 -74.11 28.25
CA LYS A 301 -15.16 -73.20 27.19
C LYS A 301 -15.97 -72.99 25.88
N GLU A 302 -15.90 -71.74 25.38
CA GLU A 302 -15.72 -71.33 23.95
C GLU A 302 -16.87 -70.59 23.19
N SER A 303 -16.60 -69.30 22.92
CA SER A 303 -16.86 -68.51 21.69
C SER A 303 -17.97 -68.91 20.69
N MET A 304 -18.79 -67.92 20.30
CA MET A 304 -18.88 -67.56 18.87
C MET A 304 -19.18 -66.06 18.64
N LYS A 305 -18.58 -65.49 17.59
CA LYS A 305 -18.82 -64.10 17.11
C LYS A 305 -18.72 -64.03 15.58
N THR A 306 -19.86 -64.03 14.91
CA THR A 306 -20.05 -63.80 13.45
C THR A 306 -21.57 -63.62 13.23
N ALA A 307 -22.11 -63.01 12.19
CA ALA A 307 -21.59 -62.26 11.02
C ALA A 307 -22.61 -61.11 10.73
N GLU A 308 -22.59 -60.23 9.72
CA GLU A 308 -21.71 -59.84 8.59
C GLU A 308 -22.13 -58.37 8.24
N LEU A 309 -21.75 -57.60 7.21
CA LEU A 309 -20.95 -57.64 5.97
C LEU A 309 -20.28 -56.22 5.87
N SER A 310 -19.61 -55.68 4.85
CA SER A 310 -19.39 -56.01 3.43
C SER A 310 -18.03 -55.48 2.94
N LYS A 311 -17.47 -56.07 1.87
CA LYS A 311 -16.19 -55.67 1.27
C LYS A 311 -16.22 -55.76 -0.25
N VAL A 312 -15.85 -54.68 -0.94
CA VAL A 312 -15.38 -54.66 -2.34
C VAL A 312 -14.34 -53.52 -2.44
N THR A 313 -13.04 -53.76 -2.26
CA THR A 313 -12.01 -53.91 -3.33
C THR A 313 -12.16 -52.91 -4.49
N SER A 314 -11.32 -51.88 -4.67
CA SER A 314 -9.85 -51.85 -4.89
C SER A 314 -9.42 -52.27 -6.31
N GLU A 315 -8.77 -51.34 -7.02
CA GLU A 315 -7.86 -51.65 -8.13
C GLU A 315 -6.52 -50.91 -7.91
N THR A 316 -5.47 -51.44 -8.53
CA THR A 316 -4.07 -51.00 -8.38
C THR A 316 -3.45 -50.85 -9.75
N SER A 317 -2.69 -49.77 -9.98
CA SER A 317 -1.62 -49.80 -10.99
C SER A 317 -0.53 -48.78 -10.65
N SER A 318 0.68 -49.05 -11.13
CA SER A 318 1.88 -48.26 -10.88
C SER A 318 2.66 -48.01 -12.16
N VAL A 319 2.81 -46.74 -12.53
CA VAL A 319 3.93 -46.17 -13.30
C VAL A 319 4.20 -44.79 -12.72
#